data_AF-A0A662MC58-F1
#
_entry.id   AF-A0A662MC58-F1
#
_cell.length_a   1.000
_cell.length_b   1.000
_cell.length_c   1.000
_cell.angle_alpha   90.00
_cell.angle_beta   90.00
_cell.angle_gamma   90.00
#
_symmetry.space_group_name_H-M   'P 1'
#
loop_
_entity.id
_entity.type
_entity.pdbx_description
1 polymer ?
#
loop_
_entity_poly.entity_id
_entity_poly.type
_entity_poly.pdbx_seq_one_letter_code
_entity_poly.pdbx_strand_id
1 'polypeptide(L)' 'MTSYKCGKCRRTVDIDPEKMGIKCPICGGKIFYKERGTVAKKIKAR' A
#
# COMPACT_ATOMS: atom_id res chain seq x y z
N MET A 1 -12.19 -0.12 0.71
CA MET A 1 -11.11 0.68 1.30
C MET A 1 -9.90 -0.21 1.52
N THR A 2 -8.88 -0.07 0.67
CA THR A 2 -7.65 -0.86 0.76
C THR A 2 -6.55 0.08 1.26
N SER A 3 -5.97 -0.24 2.42
CA SER A 3 -4.84 0.50 2.97
C SER A 3 -3.60 0.26 2.11
N TYR A 4 -3.05 1.34 1.56
CA TYR A 4 -1.80 1.33 0.82
C TYR A 4 -0.74 2.12 1.58
N LYS A 5 0.50 1.63 1.56
CA LYS A 5 1.63 2.36 2.11
C LYS A 5 2.32 3.14 1.01
N CYS A 6 2.41 4.46 1.14
CA CYS A 6 3.14 5.26 0.16
C CYS A 6 4.64 4.97 0.24
N GLY A 7 5.29 4.75 -0.89
CA GLY A 7 6.73 4.45 -0.92
C GLY A 7 7.63 5.61 -0.51
N LYS A 8 7.18 6.86 -0.66
CA LYS A 8 7.98 8.06 -0.30
C LYS A 8 7.84 8.43 1.18
N CYS A 9 6.60 8.65 1.64
CA CYS A 9 6.34 9.11 3.00
C CYS A 9 6.15 7.97 4.01
N ARG A 10 6.08 6.71 3.54
CA ARG A 10 5.92 5.49 4.37
C ARG A 10 4.66 5.49 5.25
N ARG A 11 3.74 6.43 5.05
CA ARG A 11 2.44 6.47 5.73
C ARG A 11 1.46 5.55 5.03
N THR A 12 0.59 4.95 5.82
CA THR A 12 -0.60 4.25 5.35
C THR A 12 -1.63 5.28 4.93
N VAL A 13 -2.17 5.10 3.73
CA VAL A 13 -3.19 5.94 3.13
C VAL A 13 -4.27 5.02 2.59
N ASP A 14 -5.52 5.33 2.89
CA ASP A 14 -6.65 4.66 2.27
C ASP A 14 -6.91 5.32 0.92
N ILE A 15 -6.83 4.54 -0.15
CA ILE A 15 -6.98 5.04 -1.52
C ILE A 15 -8.14 4.31 -2.16
N ASP A 16 -9.12 5.07 -2.63
CA ASP A 16 -10.15 4.60 -3.53
C ASP A 16 -9.68 4.78 -4.99
N PRO A 17 -9.34 3.67 -5.69
CA PRO A 17 -8.77 3.73 -7.03
C PRO A 17 -9.71 4.34 -8.09
N GLU A 18 -11.02 4.40 -7.79
CA GLU A 18 -12.05 4.92 -8.71
C GLU A 18 -12.22 6.44 -8.62
N LYS A 19 -11.91 7.06 -7.47
CA LYS A 19 -12.23 8.48 -7.22
C LYS A 19 -11.02 9.40 -7.21
N MET A 20 -9.85 8.88 -6.85
CA MET A 20 -8.65 9.68 -6.65
C MET A 20 -7.52 9.05 -7.47
N GLY A 21 -7.22 9.64 -8.63
CA GLY A 21 -6.09 9.23 -9.44
C GLY A 21 -4.85 9.00 -8.57
N ILE A 22 -4.08 7.94 -8.86
CA ILE A 22 -3.03 7.38 -8.00
C ILE A 22 -1.98 8.44 -7.62
N LYS A 23 -2.23 9.18 -6.53
CA LYS A 23 -1.38 10.24 -6.00
C LYS A 23 -1.56 10.30 -4.50
N CYS A 24 -0.46 10.29 -3.75
CA CYS A 24 -0.50 10.33 -2.31
C CYS A 24 -0.94 11.74 -1.87
N PRO A 25 -1.95 11.89 -1.00
CA PRO A 25 -2.43 13.20 -0.55
C PRO A 25 -1.40 13.97 0.28
N ILE A 26 -0.37 13.28 0.80
CA ILE A 26 0.60 13.87 1.73
C ILE A 26 1.86 14.35 1.00
N CYS A 27 2.41 13.53 0.11
CA CYS A 27 3.72 13.81 -0.53
C CYS A 27 3.65 13.91 -2.06
N GLY A 28 2.48 13.68 -2.65
CA GLY A 28 2.30 13.69 -4.10
C GLY A 28 2.97 12.53 -4.85
N GLY A 29 3.57 11.57 -4.15
CA GLY A 29 4.15 10.36 -4.74
C GLY A 29 3.09 9.45 -5.36
N LYS A 30 3.46 8.72 -6.42
CA LYS A 30 2.56 7.80 -7.15
C LYS A 30 2.88 6.31 -6.93
N ILE A 31 3.83 6.01 -6.04
CA ILE A 31 4.28 4.66 -5.74
C ILE A 31 3.64 4.20 -4.42
N PHE A 32 2.98 3.06 -4.46
CA PHE A 32 2.25 2.48 -3.33
C PHE A 32 2.59 0.99 -3.18
N TYR A 33 2.69 0.55 -1.93
CA TYR A 33 2.88 -0.84 -1.55
C TYR A 33 1.64 -1.33 -0.84
N LYS A 34 1.18 -2.54 -1.19
CA LYS A 34 0.14 -3.22 -0.41
C LYS A 34 0.74 -3.72 0.90
N GLU A 35 -0.02 -3.63 1.99
CA GLU A 35 0.43 -4.19 3.26
C GLU A 35 0.58 -5.72 3.16
N ARG A 36 1.53 -6.25 3.95
CA ARG A 36 1.73 -7.69 4.05
C ARG A 36 0.47 -8.30 4.68
N GLY A 37 -0.06 -9.36 4.08
CA GLY A 37 -1.14 -10.11 4.70
C GLY A 37 -0.74 -10.64 6.07
N THR A 38 -1.67 -10.65 7.02
CA THR A 38 -1.49 -11.19 8.37
C THR A 38 -1.27 -12.70 8.38
N VAL A 39 -1.62 -13.39 7.29
CA VAL A 39 -1.47 -14.83 7.13
C VAL A 39 0.00 -15.18 6.89
N ALA A 40 0.56 -15.97 7.80
CA ALA A 40 1.92 -16.51 7.65
C ALA A 40 1.98 -17.48 6.46
N LYS A 41 2.88 -17.22 5.52
CA LYS A 41 3.14 -18.11 4.38
C LYS A 41 3.95 -19.32 4.85
N LYS A 42 3.41 -20.53 4.71
CA LYS A 42 4.13 -21.79 4.99
C LYS A 42 4.99 -22.16 3.77
N ILE A 43 6.29 -22.36 3.98
CA ILE A 43 7.27 -22.72 2.94
C ILE A 43 8.02 -23.95 3.46
N LYS A 44 8.16 -25.01 2.64
CA LYS A 44 8.96 -26.19 3.00
C LYS A 44 10.44 -25.80 3.00
N ALA A 45 11.16 -26.15 4.07
CA ALA A 45 12.62 -26.08 4.06
C ALA A 45 13.16 -27.14 3.08
N ARG A 46 14.32 -26.86 2.47
CA ARG A 46 14.96 -27.73 1.48
C ARG A 46 15.44 -29.03 2.12
#